data_AF-A0AAV9ZX83-F1
#
_entry.id   AF-A0AAV9ZX83-F1
#
_cell.length_a   1.000
_cell.length_b   1.000
_cell.length_c   1.000
_cell.angle_alpha   90.00
_cell.angle_beta   90.00
_cell.angle_gamma   90.00
#
_symmetry.space_group_name_H-M   'P 1'
#
loop_
_entity.id
_entity.type
_entity.pdbx_description
1 polymer ?
#
loop_
_entity_poly.entity_id
_entity_poly.type
_entity_poly.pdbx_seq_one_letter_code
_entity_poly.pdbx_strand_id
1 'polypeptide(L)'
;MVKHAESDRSKSKFAKVEEDWVIRAATIYNEGQGSSSGPPLSLQKAIDKAQEEYHAQTGLVLKLAKSRVHRRVHGGRSRQEAADERNWLTPEEVKIVIDFAIEYANRGFALSHKRLKEHVDSILRARLGDKFPAEGVGKQWTARFVSDHPQLRTYWSRALDKSRARAVNPTTKAEYFDLLEEVI
;
A
#
# COMPACT_ATOMS: atom_id res chain seq x y z
N MET A 1 -14.24 -8.66 28.34
CA MET A 1 -13.94 -7.86 27.13
C MET A 1 -13.56 -8.82 26.01
N VAL A 2 -14.48 -9.08 25.08
CA VAL A 2 -14.20 -9.97 23.93
C VAL A 2 -13.29 -9.21 22.98
N LYS A 3 -12.04 -9.66 22.84
CA LYS A 3 -11.10 -9.10 21.85
C LYS A 3 -11.60 -9.49 20.47
N HIS A 4 -12.31 -8.59 19.78
CA HIS A 4 -12.61 -8.77 18.37
C HIS A 4 -11.31 -8.72 17.57
N ALA A 5 -11.16 -9.62 16.60
CA ALA A 5 -10.00 -9.63 15.73
C ALA A 5 -9.93 -8.29 14.97
N GLU A 6 -8.82 -7.57 15.14
CA GLU A 6 -8.60 -6.33 14.40
C GLU A 6 -8.63 -6.58 12.89
N SER A 7 -9.21 -5.65 12.14
CA SER A 7 -9.18 -5.69 10.68
C SER A 7 -7.73 -5.72 10.18
N ASP A 8 -7.48 -6.38 9.05
CA ASP A 8 -6.13 -6.50 8.48
C ASP A 8 -5.50 -5.12 8.19
N ARG A 9 -6.32 -4.10 7.95
CA ARG A 9 -5.89 -2.70 7.78
C ARG A 9 -5.35 -2.09 9.07
N SER A 10 -5.99 -2.35 10.21
CA SER A 10 -5.50 -1.89 11.51
C SER A 10 -4.18 -2.56 11.84
N LYS A 11 -4.10 -3.89 11.68
CA LYS A 11 -2.85 -4.65 11.87
C LYS A 11 -1.71 -4.14 10.99
N SER A 12 -1.97 -3.85 9.72
CA SER A 12 -0.99 -3.31 8.79
C SER A 12 -0.48 -1.92 9.20
N LYS A 13 -1.37 -1.02 9.64
CA LYS A 13 -0.98 0.31 10.15
C LYS A 13 -0.13 0.21 11.41
N PHE A 14 -0.55 -0.61 12.38
CA PHE A 14 0.23 -0.83 13.60
C PHE A 14 1.61 -1.44 13.30
N ALA A 15 1.68 -2.38 12.34
CA ALA A 15 2.96 -2.97 11.94
C ALA A 15 3.92 -1.96 11.29
N LYS A 16 3.41 -0.98 10.52
CA LYS A 16 4.23 0.12 10.00
C LYS A 16 4.75 1.02 11.11
N VAL A 17 3.87 1.46 12.00
CA VAL A 17 4.25 2.30 13.15
C VAL A 17 5.31 1.59 14.00
N GLU A 18 5.12 0.31 14.34
CA GLU A 18 6.11 -0.44 15.10
C GLU A 18 7.47 -0.53 14.38
N GLU A 19 7.48 -0.67 13.06
CA GLU A 19 8.71 -0.73 12.27
C GLU A 19 9.45 0.62 12.27
N ASP A 20 8.73 1.73 12.11
CA ASP A 20 9.31 3.09 12.16
C ASP A 20 10.03 3.33 13.50
N TRP A 21 9.42 2.88 14.60
CA TRP A 21 10.01 2.99 15.94
C TRP A 21 11.15 2.00 16.20
N VAL A 22 11.15 0.83 15.55
CA VAL A 22 12.31 -0.08 15.52
C VAL A 22 13.50 0.60 14.81
N ILE A 23 13.25 1.28 13.69
CA ILE A 23 14.28 2.05 12.97
C ILE A 23 14.81 3.17 13.87
N ARG A 24 13.92 3.96 14.49
CA ARG A 24 14.31 5.04 15.40
C ARG A 24 15.17 4.56 16.57
N ALA A 25 14.79 3.46 17.21
CA ALA A 25 15.57 2.85 18.29
C ALA A 25 16.96 2.41 17.83
N ALA A 26 17.07 1.84 16.62
CA ALA A 26 18.37 1.46 16.05
C ALA A 26 19.24 2.68 15.72
N THR A 27 18.65 3.77 15.22
CA THR A 27 19.35 5.04 14.98
C THR A 27 19.92 5.62 16.26
N ILE A 28 19.11 5.70 17.33
CA ILE A 28 19.54 6.19 18.65
C ILE A 28 20.71 5.35 19.19
N TYR A 29 20.65 4.03 19.03
CA TYR A 29 21.74 3.14 19.43
C TYR A 29 23.03 3.46 18.66
N ASN A 30 22.97 3.54 17.34
CA ASN A 30 24.14 3.80 16.49
C ASN A 30 24.77 5.17 16.76
N GLU A 31 23.96 6.22 16.94
CA GLU A 31 24.42 7.56 17.34
C GLU A 31 25.14 7.55 18.71
N GLY A 32 24.60 6.77 19.66
CA GLY A 32 25.16 6.62 21.00
C GLY A 32 26.44 5.79 21.06
N GLN A 33 26.76 5.00 20.04
CA GLN A 33 28.03 4.25 19.92
C GLN A 33 29.18 5.11 19.37
N GLY A 34 28.86 6.18 18.62
CA GLY A 34 29.85 7.10 18.04
C GLY A 34 30.24 8.28 18.93
N SER A 35 29.61 8.44 20.10
CA SER A 35 29.88 9.56 21.00
C SER A 35 31.17 9.33 21.80
N SER A 36 32.13 10.25 21.70
CA SER A 36 33.39 10.22 22.46
C SER A 36 33.23 10.55 23.96
N SER A 37 32.02 10.88 24.39
CA SER A 37 31.70 11.31 25.75
C SER A 37 30.84 10.24 26.45
N GLY A 38 31.53 9.30 27.12
CA GLY A 38 30.91 8.35 28.05
C GLY A 38 30.84 6.89 27.57
N PRO A 39 30.32 5.98 28.41
CA PRO A 39 30.17 4.57 28.07
C PRO A 39 29.15 4.40 26.92
N PRO A 40 29.37 3.41 26.03
CA PRO A 40 28.50 3.16 24.90
C PRO A 40 27.05 2.91 25.33
N LEU A 41 26.11 3.51 24.59
CA LEU A 41 24.69 3.38 24.89
C LEU A 41 24.25 1.91 24.80
N SER A 42 23.60 1.38 25.84
CA SER A 42 23.07 0.01 25.78
C SER A 42 21.84 -0.06 24.87
N LEU A 43 21.65 -1.21 24.22
CA LEU A 43 20.49 -1.42 23.34
C LEU A 43 19.16 -1.21 24.08
N GLN A 44 19.10 -1.56 25.38
CA GLN A 44 17.90 -1.36 26.19
C GLN A 44 17.61 0.13 26.40
N LYS A 45 18.62 0.93 26.73
CA LYS A 45 18.47 2.39 26.88
C LYS A 45 18.00 3.05 25.59
N ALA A 46 18.47 2.58 24.43
CA ALA A 46 18.01 3.08 23.13
C ALA A 46 16.52 2.76 22.89
N ILE A 47 16.08 1.55 23.27
CA ILE A 47 14.68 1.13 23.19
C ILE A 47 13.82 1.98 24.12
N ASP A 48 14.21 2.11 25.39
CA ASP A 48 13.45 2.86 26.39
C ASP A 48 13.26 4.31 25.94
N LYS A 49 14.34 4.95 25.43
CA LYS A 49 14.29 6.32 24.88
C LYS A 49 13.34 6.43 23.69
N ALA A 50 13.34 5.46 22.77
CA ALA A 50 12.40 5.45 21.64
C ALA A 50 10.94 5.27 22.10
N GLN A 51 10.70 4.45 23.13
CA GLN A 51 9.36 4.27 23.70
C GLN A 51 8.86 5.53 24.42
N GLU A 52 9.75 6.23 25.13
CA GLU A 52 9.48 7.54 25.74
C GLU A 52 9.16 8.60 24.67
N GLU A 53 9.94 8.69 23.60
CA GLU A 53 9.68 9.58 22.46
C GLU A 53 8.31 9.30 21.83
N TYR A 54 7.95 8.03 21.63
CA TYR A 54 6.63 7.67 21.11
C TYR A 54 5.49 8.03 22.06
N HIS A 55 5.66 7.76 23.36
CA HIS A 55 4.68 8.08 24.37
C HIS A 55 4.46 9.59 24.49
N ALA A 56 5.53 10.39 24.42
CA ALA A 56 5.44 11.84 24.40
C ALA A 56 4.67 12.37 23.17
N GLN A 57 4.81 11.73 22.01
CA GLN A 57 4.13 12.14 20.78
C GLN A 57 2.67 11.71 20.68
N THR A 58 2.34 10.50 21.15
CA THR A 58 1.03 9.88 20.90
C THR A 58 0.21 9.62 22.16
N GLY A 59 0.82 9.69 23.35
CA GLY A 59 0.21 9.29 24.62
C GLY A 59 -0.04 7.79 24.75
N LEU A 60 0.46 6.97 23.82
CA LEU A 60 0.28 5.52 23.80
C LEU A 60 1.57 4.79 24.18
N VAL A 61 1.42 3.60 24.77
CA VAL A 61 2.55 2.73 25.08
C VAL A 61 2.79 1.77 23.91
N LEU A 62 3.95 1.89 23.28
CA LEU A 62 4.43 0.94 22.27
C LEU A 62 5.43 -0.02 22.91
N LYS A 63 5.25 -1.32 22.73
CA LYS A 63 6.21 -2.32 23.21
C LYS A 63 7.10 -2.81 22.07
N LEU A 64 8.38 -2.42 22.09
CA LEU A 64 9.35 -2.85 21.09
C LEU A 64 10.09 -4.11 21.55
N ALA A 65 10.18 -5.13 20.69
CA ALA A 65 10.94 -6.34 20.98
C ALA A 65 12.44 -6.10 20.78
N LYS A 66 13.25 -6.34 21.83
CA LYS A 66 14.71 -6.18 21.80
C LYS A 66 15.39 -6.92 20.64
N SER A 67 14.90 -8.12 20.31
CA SER A 67 15.42 -8.92 19.19
C SER A 67 15.24 -8.27 17.82
N ARG A 68 14.15 -7.51 17.61
CA ARG A 68 13.90 -6.77 16.36
C ARG A 68 14.89 -5.62 16.20
N VAL A 69 15.10 -4.84 17.27
CA VAL A 69 16.04 -3.72 17.26
C VAL A 69 17.48 -4.23 17.12
N HIS A 70 17.85 -5.29 17.84
CA HIS A 70 19.15 -5.94 17.67
C HIS A 70 19.39 -6.38 16.22
N ARG A 71 18.43 -7.12 15.64
CA ARG A 71 18.53 -7.55 14.24
C ARG A 71 18.69 -6.36 13.29
N ARG A 72 17.96 -5.26 13.53
CA ARG A 72 18.02 -4.03 12.73
C ARG A 72 19.39 -3.36 12.82
N VAL A 73 19.95 -3.22 14.03
CA VAL A 73 21.29 -2.65 14.29
C VAL A 73 22.37 -3.43 13.53
N HIS A 74 22.27 -4.76 13.48
CA HIS A 74 23.20 -5.61 12.74
C HIS A 74 22.89 -5.73 11.24
N GLY A 75 22.18 -4.75 10.66
CA GLY A 75 21.91 -4.67 9.22
C GLY A 75 20.83 -5.64 8.72
N GLY A 76 20.08 -6.27 9.61
CA GLY A 76 18.95 -7.12 9.24
C GLY A 76 17.80 -6.30 8.65
N ARG A 77 17.32 -6.73 7.48
CA ARG A 77 16.20 -6.09 6.78
C ARG A 77 14.86 -6.38 7.45
N SER A 78 13.94 -5.43 7.37
CA SER A 78 12.56 -5.63 7.80
C SER A 78 11.82 -6.59 6.85
N ARG A 79 10.70 -7.14 7.32
CA ARG A 79 9.82 -7.95 6.46
C ARG A 79 9.20 -7.12 5.33
N GLN A 80 9.01 -5.83 5.56
CA GLN A 80 8.46 -4.90 4.57
C GLN A 80 9.50 -4.59 3.51
N GLU A 81 10.73 -4.26 3.91
CA GLU A 81 11.85 -4.02 2.98
C GLU A 81 12.11 -5.25 2.10
N ALA A 82 12.14 -6.44 2.69
CA ALA A 82 12.31 -7.68 1.94
C ALA A 82 11.11 -7.99 1.02
N ALA A 83 9.92 -7.45 1.30
CA ALA A 83 8.74 -7.59 0.44
C ALA A 83 8.75 -6.55 -0.69
N ASP A 84 9.16 -5.31 -0.40
CA ASP A 84 9.31 -4.23 -1.36
C ASP A 84 10.40 -4.56 -2.40
N GLU A 85 11.52 -5.15 -1.97
CA GLU A 85 12.57 -5.68 -2.86
C GLU A 85 12.04 -6.78 -3.81
N ARG A 86 11.01 -7.53 -3.39
CA ARG A 86 10.38 -8.59 -4.20
C ARG A 86 9.25 -8.06 -5.07
N ASN A 87 8.92 -6.77 -4.98
CA ASN A 87 7.85 -6.20 -5.76
C ASN A 87 8.30 -6.01 -7.21
N TRP A 88 7.38 -6.20 -8.15
CA TRP A 88 7.71 -6.08 -9.57
C TRP A 88 8.02 -4.63 -9.95
N LEU A 89 7.25 -3.70 -9.40
CA LEU A 89 7.31 -2.27 -9.72
C LEU A 89 8.15 -1.51 -8.68
N THR A 90 8.91 -0.52 -9.15
CA THR A 90 9.53 0.46 -8.24
C THR A 90 8.48 1.40 -7.65
N PRO A 91 8.74 2.10 -6.53
CA PRO A 91 7.81 3.07 -5.96
C PRO A 91 7.34 4.13 -6.98
N GLU A 92 8.22 4.55 -7.88
CA GLU A 92 7.93 5.51 -8.95
C GLU A 92 6.99 4.89 -10.00
N GLU A 93 7.25 3.66 -10.43
CA GLU A 93 6.38 2.95 -11.38
C GLU A 93 5.00 2.67 -10.77
N VAL A 94 4.94 2.31 -9.49
CA VAL A 94 3.68 2.15 -8.76
C VAL A 94 2.86 3.44 -8.82
N LYS A 95 3.50 4.60 -8.59
CA LYS A 95 2.83 5.90 -8.68
C LYS A 95 2.29 6.16 -10.09
N ILE A 96 3.10 5.95 -11.12
CA ILE A 96 2.69 6.13 -12.52
C ILE A 96 1.46 5.26 -12.85
N VAL A 97 1.46 3.98 -12.45
CA VAL A 97 0.35 3.06 -12.70
C VAL A 97 -0.92 3.51 -11.98
N ILE A 98 -0.79 4.00 -10.74
CA ILE A 98 -1.92 4.50 -9.95
C ILE A 98 -2.50 5.77 -10.59
N ASP A 99 -1.65 6.73 -10.92
CA ASP A 99 -2.06 8.01 -11.52
C ASP A 99 -2.75 7.75 -12.86
N PHE A 100 -2.19 6.90 -13.72
CA PHE A 100 -2.81 6.47 -14.97
C PHE A 100 -4.19 5.82 -14.75
N ALA A 101 -4.31 4.91 -13.77
CA ALA A 101 -5.57 4.25 -13.48
C ALA A 101 -6.66 5.23 -12.98
N ILE A 102 -6.26 6.21 -12.16
CA ILE A 102 -7.16 7.24 -11.64
C ILE A 102 -7.59 8.19 -12.76
N GLU A 103 -6.66 8.66 -13.59
CA GLU A 103 -6.99 9.52 -14.74
C GLU A 103 -7.95 8.84 -15.71
N TYR A 104 -7.71 7.57 -16.02
CA TYR A 104 -8.57 6.80 -16.91
C TYR A 104 -9.97 6.64 -16.32
N ALA A 105 -10.06 6.35 -15.02
CA ALA A 105 -11.33 6.26 -14.31
C ALA A 105 -12.08 7.59 -14.21
N ASN A 106 -11.37 8.71 -14.01
CA ASN A 106 -11.96 10.04 -13.99
C ASN A 106 -12.58 10.43 -15.35
N ARG A 107 -12.09 9.86 -16.44
CA ARG A 107 -12.70 9.98 -17.79
C ARG A 107 -13.93 9.08 -17.98
N GLY A 108 -14.38 8.39 -16.94
CA GLY A 108 -15.53 7.49 -16.97
C GLY A 108 -15.20 6.04 -17.32
N PHE A 109 -13.91 5.70 -17.52
CA PHE A 109 -13.49 4.37 -17.92
C PHE A 109 -12.58 3.78 -16.84
N ALA A 110 -13.11 3.05 -15.87
CA ALA A 110 -12.25 2.33 -14.93
C ALA A 110 -11.49 1.20 -15.64
N LEU A 111 -10.20 1.03 -15.33
CA LEU A 111 -9.43 -0.10 -15.86
C LEU A 111 -10.00 -1.42 -15.34
N SER A 112 -10.06 -2.44 -16.21
CA SER A 112 -10.32 -3.82 -15.80
C SER A 112 -9.02 -4.51 -15.34
N HIS A 113 -9.13 -5.66 -14.64
CA HIS A 113 -7.95 -6.36 -14.12
C HIS A 113 -7.03 -6.79 -15.26
N LYS A 114 -7.62 -7.10 -16.41
CA LYS A 114 -6.90 -7.40 -17.65
C LYS A 114 -6.13 -6.18 -18.16
N ARG A 115 -6.77 -5.02 -18.28
CA ARG A 115 -6.13 -3.78 -18.78
C ARG A 115 -5.03 -3.29 -17.85
N LEU A 116 -5.24 -3.37 -16.54
CA LEU A 116 -4.21 -3.04 -15.55
C LEU A 116 -2.99 -3.96 -15.69
N LYS A 117 -3.21 -5.27 -15.87
CA LYS A 117 -2.12 -6.22 -16.13
C LYS A 117 -1.38 -5.88 -17.42
N GLU A 118 -2.08 -5.62 -18.52
CA GLU A 118 -1.46 -5.27 -19.81
C GLU A 118 -0.56 -4.03 -19.68
N HIS A 119 -1.04 -2.99 -18.99
CA HIS A 119 -0.28 -1.76 -18.78
C HIS A 119 0.97 -1.99 -17.93
N VAL A 120 0.82 -2.71 -16.81
CA VAL A 120 1.94 -3.05 -15.92
C VAL A 120 2.96 -3.94 -16.63
N ASP A 121 2.51 -4.95 -17.37
CA ASP A 121 3.39 -5.82 -18.14
C ASP A 121 4.15 -5.03 -19.22
N SER A 122 3.53 -4.02 -19.83
CA SER A 122 4.20 -3.13 -20.79
C SER A 122 5.35 -2.35 -20.15
N ILE A 123 5.13 -1.78 -18.96
CA ILE A 123 6.16 -1.06 -18.20
C ILE A 123 7.30 -2.00 -17.84
N LEU A 124 6.97 -3.18 -17.30
CA LEU A 124 7.96 -4.16 -16.87
C LEU A 124 8.75 -4.74 -18.04
N ARG A 125 8.10 -5.02 -19.18
CA ARG A 125 8.81 -5.45 -20.40
C ARG A 125 9.76 -4.38 -20.91
N ALA A 126 9.36 -3.12 -20.90
CA ALA A 126 10.22 -2.02 -21.33
C ALA A 126 11.46 -1.86 -20.42
N ARG A 127 11.32 -2.06 -19.10
CA ARG A 127 12.43 -1.93 -18.14
C ARG A 127 13.31 -3.17 -18.02
N LEU A 128 12.70 -4.36 -17.97
CA LEU A 128 13.39 -5.62 -17.63
C LEU A 128 13.73 -6.48 -18.85
N GLY A 129 13.08 -6.23 -20.00
CA GLY A 129 13.28 -7.02 -21.22
C GLY A 129 13.09 -8.52 -20.98
N ASP A 130 14.06 -9.31 -21.42
CA ASP A 130 14.05 -10.79 -21.33
C ASP A 130 14.08 -11.33 -19.90
N LYS A 131 14.41 -10.50 -18.90
CA LYS A 131 14.35 -10.90 -17.48
C LYS A 131 12.92 -10.98 -16.96
N PHE A 132 11.96 -10.37 -17.65
CA PHE A 132 10.56 -10.41 -17.27
C PHE A 132 9.87 -11.64 -17.87
N PRO A 133 9.08 -12.40 -17.08
CA PRO A 133 8.38 -13.57 -17.59
C PRO A 133 7.50 -13.24 -18.80
N ALA A 134 7.47 -14.13 -19.80
CA ALA A 134 6.67 -13.95 -21.00
C ALA A 134 5.17 -13.84 -20.68
N GLU A 135 4.71 -14.60 -19.66
CA GLU A 135 3.33 -14.60 -19.16
C GLU A 135 2.97 -13.31 -18.38
N GLY A 136 3.97 -12.51 -18.02
CA GLY A 136 3.87 -11.27 -17.26
C GLY A 136 3.55 -11.48 -15.77
N VAL A 137 2.96 -10.46 -15.14
CA VAL A 137 2.61 -10.55 -13.71
C VAL A 137 1.56 -11.63 -13.45
N GLY A 138 1.65 -12.30 -12.29
CA GLY A 138 0.78 -13.42 -11.94
C GLY A 138 -0.71 -13.07 -11.84
N LYS A 139 -1.59 -14.08 -11.96
CA LYS A 139 -3.06 -13.91 -12.02
C LYS A 139 -3.64 -13.08 -10.86
N GLN A 140 -3.14 -13.29 -9.64
CA GLN A 140 -3.64 -12.62 -8.43
C GLN A 140 -2.95 -11.27 -8.16
N TRP A 141 -1.94 -10.90 -8.96
CA TRP A 141 -1.13 -9.71 -8.70
C TRP A 141 -1.99 -8.43 -8.77
N THR A 142 -2.85 -8.29 -9.77
CA THR A 142 -3.69 -7.08 -9.93
C THR A 142 -4.72 -6.95 -8.80
N ALA A 143 -5.27 -8.06 -8.30
CA ALA A 143 -6.17 -8.05 -7.15
C ALA A 143 -5.46 -7.59 -5.87
N ARG A 144 -4.22 -8.05 -5.65
CA ARG A 144 -3.38 -7.60 -4.54
C ARG A 144 -3.03 -6.11 -4.68
N PHE A 145 -2.58 -5.70 -5.87
CA PHE A 145 -2.26 -4.31 -6.17
C PHE A 145 -3.42 -3.36 -5.86
N VAL A 146 -4.64 -3.67 -6.30
CA VAL A 146 -5.83 -2.87 -5.99
C VAL A 146 -6.19 -2.91 -4.49
N SER A 147 -5.94 -4.04 -3.81
CA SER A 147 -6.15 -4.14 -2.37
C SER A 147 -5.17 -3.28 -1.58
N ASP A 148 -3.91 -3.24 -2.01
CA ASP A 148 -2.79 -2.55 -1.36
C ASP A 148 -2.81 -1.05 -1.60
N HIS A 149 -3.52 -0.59 -2.64
CA HIS A 149 -3.69 0.83 -2.99
C HIS A 149 -5.17 1.27 -2.86
N PRO A 150 -5.62 1.67 -1.66
CA PRO A 150 -7.02 1.99 -1.37
C PRO A 150 -7.63 3.06 -2.27
N GLN A 151 -6.82 4.00 -2.77
CA GLN A 151 -7.25 5.05 -3.70
C GLN A 151 -7.85 4.48 -4.99
N LEU A 152 -7.44 3.29 -5.42
CA LEU A 152 -8.00 2.65 -6.60
C LEU A 152 -9.39 2.10 -6.35
N ARG A 153 -9.71 1.64 -5.13
CA ARG A 153 -10.96 0.92 -4.82
C ARG A 153 -12.23 1.70 -5.18
N THR A 154 -12.20 3.04 -5.09
CA THR A 154 -13.34 3.91 -5.41
C THR A 154 -13.73 3.82 -6.90
N TYR A 155 -12.76 3.56 -7.76
CA TYR A 155 -12.94 3.58 -9.21
C TYR A 155 -13.36 2.23 -9.78
N TRP A 156 -13.26 1.15 -9.02
CA TRP A 156 -13.67 -0.16 -9.49
C TRP A 156 -15.18 -0.34 -9.30
N SER A 157 -15.88 -0.44 -10.43
CA SER A 157 -17.31 -0.67 -10.41
C SER A 157 -17.62 -2.04 -9.82
N ARG A 158 -18.62 -2.06 -8.93
CA ARG A 158 -19.38 -3.28 -8.66
C ARG A 158 -20.26 -3.55 -9.88
N ALA A 159 -20.62 -4.81 -10.11
CA ALA A 159 -21.58 -5.16 -11.15
C ALA A 159 -22.82 -4.25 -11.05
N LEU A 160 -23.31 -3.78 -12.19
CA LEU A 160 -24.48 -2.90 -12.27
C LEU A 160 -25.63 -3.55 -11.47
N ASP A 161 -26.22 -2.80 -10.53
CA ASP A 161 -27.35 -3.31 -9.76
C ASP A 161 -28.48 -3.73 -10.72
N LYS A 162 -29.13 -4.87 -10.43
CA LYS A 162 -30.17 -5.46 -11.26
C LYS A 162 -31.31 -4.47 -11.55
N SER A 163 -31.60 -3.59 -10.58
CA SER A 163 -32.56 -2.49 -10.72
C SER A 163 -32.17 -1.54 -11.87
N ARG A 164 -30.93 -1.07 -11.87
CA ARG A 164 -30.35 -0.19 -12.89
C ARG A 164 -30.22 -0.88 -14.23
N ALA A 165 -29.82 -2.16 -14.24
CA ALA A 165 -29.75 -2.94 -15.48
C ALA A 165 -31.14 -3.07 -16.14
N ARG A 166 -32.20 -3.25 -15.35
CA ARG A 166 -33.59 -3.35 -15.85
C ARG A 166 -34.15 -2.01 -16.33
N ALA A 167 -33.69 -0.89 -15.77
CA ALA A 167 -34.06 0.45 -16.23
C ALA A 167 -33.48 0.81 -17.61
N VAL A 168 -32.45 0.09 -18.09
CA VAL A 168 -31.83 0.27 -19.42
C VAL A 168 -32.63 -0.49 -20.50
N ASN A 169 -33.97 -0.45 -20.44
CA ASN A 169 -34.85 -1.06 -21.43
C ASN A 169 -35.10 -0.10 -22.62
N PRO A 170 -35.52 -0.61 -23.79
CA PRO A 170 -35.73 0.23 -24.97
C PRO A 170 -36.73 1.37 -24.76
N THR A 171 -37.81 1.13 -24.01
CA THR A 171 -38.86 2.12 -23.74
C THR A 171 -38.32 3.30 -22.96
N THR A 172 -37.66 3.04 -21.82
CA THR A 172 -37.07 4.09 -20.97
C THR A 172 -35.96 4.86 -21.70
N LYS A 173 -35.23 4.22 -22.63
CA LYS A 173 -34.25 4.93 -23.47
C LYS A 173 -34.92 5.83 -24.49
N ALA A 174 -35.97 5.37 -25.16
CA ALA A 174 -36.71 6.17 -26.13
C ALA A 174 -37.28 7.42 -25.46
N GLU A 175 -37.99 7.25 -24.34
CA GLU A 175 -38.54 8.36 -23.55
C GLU A 175 -37.47 9.38 -23.12
N TYR A 176 -36.27 8.92 -22.73
CA TYR A 176 -35.16 9.82 -22.39
C TYR A 176 -34.68 10.63 -23.59
N PHE A 177 -34.53 10.00 -24.77
CA PHE A 177 -34.05 10.69 -25.96
C PHE A 177 -35.10 11.64 -26.53
N ASP A 178 -36.38 11.28 -26.49
CA ASP A 178 -37.49 12.17 -26.86
C ASP A 178 -37.49 13.43 -25.98
N LEU A 179 -37.35 13.27 -24.66
CA LEU A 179 -37.27 14.38 -23.72
C LEU A 179 -36.00 15.22 -23.87
N LEU A 180 -34.89 14.62 -24.31
CA LEU A 180 -33.65 15.33 -24.60
C LEU A 180 -33.79 16.20 -25.86
N GLU A 181 -34.48 15.70 -26.89
CA GLU A 181 -34.75 16.43 -28.14
C GLU A 181 -35.70 17.62 -27.91
N GLU A 182 -36.60 17.56 -26.92
CA GLU A 182 -37.44 18.70 -26.55
C GLU A 182 -36.66 19.84 -25.84
N VAL A 183 -35.53 19.52 -25.20
CA VAL A 183 -34.78 20.46 -24.34
C VAL A 183 -33.58 21.10 -25.06
N ILE A 184 -33.07 20.47 -26.13
CA ILE A 184 -31.89 20.92 -26.90
C ILE A 184 -32.34 21.43 -28.27
#